data_AF-A0A0F7U5I0-F1
#
_entry.id   AF-A0A0F7U5I0-F1
#
_cell.length_a   1.000
_cell.length_b   1.000
_cell.length_c   1.000
_cell.angle_alpha   90.00
_cell.angle_beta   90.00
_cell.angle_gamma   90.00
#
_symmetry.space_group_name_H-M   'P 1'
#
loop_
_entity.id
_entity.type
_entity.pdbx_description
1 polymer ?
#
loop_
_entity_poly.entity_id
_entity_poly.type
_entity_poly.pdbx_seq_one_letter_code
_entity_poly.pdbx_strand_id
1 'polypeptide(L)'
;MEFSTKVVHGAHDHLVGRHGEGLKLAVQVLSRDSYNVSITASGCNWRFDMHADAASVSCAVTPSQKTKSIEWTDPALDMASLRYHVGRDVAVVIGARRARSGQPPIALDAFVNWLHLTTMDIRGLTYPSVIISTPHGDFILDPQLRGPLYHNGITLTSSTVGGAFLFAYNFASLTTCHERHRLKSWRDAARQVQRIWEEAPCKQKDTILPLLVDLLRKHARSADAEMIGPF
;
A
#
# COMPACT_ATOMS: atom_id res chain seq x y z
N MET A 1 5.65 -4.29 -28.59
CA MET A 1 4.22 -4.66 -28.50
C MET A 1 3.55 -3.58 -27.66
N GLU A 2 2.85 -2.66 -28.32
CA GLU A 2 2.31 -1.43 -27.74
C GLU A 2 0.90 -1.72 -27.25
N PHE A 3 0.67 -1.69 -25.93
CA PHE A 3 -0.65 -1.86 -25.35
C PHE A 3 -1.39 -0.53 -25.40
N SER A 4 -2.23 -0.34 -26.44
CA SER A 4 -3.18 0.77 -26.51
C SER A 4 -4.44 0.41 -25.72
N THR A 5 -4.50 0.84 -24.46
CA THR A 5 -5.76 0.89 -23.71
C THR A 5 -6.41 2.24 -23.99
N LYS A 6 -7.57 2.25 -24.66
CA LYS A 6 -8.46 3.42 -24.68
C LYS A 6 -8.89 3.70 -23.24
N VAL A 7 -8.18 4.60 -22.57
CA VAL A 7 -8.55 5.08 -21.23
C VAL A 7 -9.75 5.99 -21.40
N VAL A 8 -10.90 5.57 -20.86
CA VAL A 8 -12.02 6.48 -20.57
C VAL A 8 -11.49 7.49 -19.56
N HIS A 9 -11.12 8.67 -20.05
CA HIS A 9 -10.65 9.78 -19.23
C HIS A 9 -11.83 10.32 -18.43
N GLY A 10 -11.87 10.09 -17.12
CA GLY A 10 -12.90 10.71 -16.30
C GLY A 10 -12.93 10.45 -14.80
N ALA A 11 -12.51 9.28 -14.28
CA ALA A 11 -12.91 8.93 -12.90
C ALA A 11 -11.83 8.38 -11.95
N HIS A 12 -10.59 8.13 -12.40
CA HIS A 12 -9.67 7.27 -11.63
C HIS A 12 -8.24 7.79 -11.46
N ASP A 13 -7.99 9.09 -11.69
CA ASP A 13 -6.65 9.68 -11.55
C ASP A 13 -6.08 9.59 -10.13
N HIS A 14 -6.95 9.41 -9.13
CA HIS A 14 -6.60 9.27 -7.71
C HIS A 14 -6.27 7.83 -7.29
N LEU A 15 -6.52 6.80 -8.12
CA LEU A 15 -6.28 5.41 -7.74
C LEU A 15 -4.79 5.06 -7.78
N VAL A 16 -4.33 4.35 -6.75
CA VAL A 16 -2.97 3.79 -6.67
C VAL A 16 -2.85 2.62 -7.67
N GLY A 17 -1.74 2.54 -8.41
CA GLY A 17 -1.45 1.42 -9.31
C GLY A 17 -1.90 1.55 -10.77
N ARG A 18 -2.42 2.71 -11.22
CA ARG A 18 -2.94 2.94 -12.59
C ARG A 18 -2.06 2.45 -13.75
N HIS A 19 -0.73 2.52 -13.61
CA HIS A 19 0.22 2.15 -14.68
C HIS A 19 0.78 0.73 -14.53
N GLY A 20 0.46 0.03 -13.44
CA GLY A 20 0.97 -1.32 -13.16
C GLY A 20 2.49 -1.40 -12.94
N GLU A 21 3.24 -0.29 -13.00
CA GLU A 21 4.71 -0.27 -12.88
C GLU A 21 5.20 -0.89 -11.57
N GLY A 22 4.55 -0.57 -10.44
CA GLY A 22 4.89 -1.18 -9.15
C GLY A 22 4.69 -2.70 -9.15
N LEU A 23 3.65 -3.19 -9.82
CA LEU A 23 3.38 -4.62 -9.95
C LEU A 23 4.42 -5.31 -10.87
N LYS A 24 4.80 -4.66 -11.98
CA LYS A 24 5.86 -5.16 -12.88
C LYS A 24 7.20 -5.26 -12.16
N LEU A 25 7.57 -4.21 -11.42
CA LEU A 25 8.79 -4.17 -10.62
C LEU A 25 8.76 -5.23 -9.51
N ALA A 26 7.64 -5.37 -8.79
CA ALA A 26 7.48 -6.38 -7.75
C ALA A 26 7.65 -7.80 -8.34
N VAL A 27 7.01 -8.09 -9.47
CA VAL A 27 7.20 -9.36 -10.19
C VAL A 27 8.66 -9.58 -10.55
N GLN A 28 9.36 -8.55 -11.07
CA GLN A 28 10.76 -8.66 -11.45
C GLN A 28 11.68 -8.94 -10.25
N VAL A 29 11.49 -8.22 -9.14
CA VAL A 29 12.25 -8.42 -7.90
C VAL A 29 12.01 -9.83 -7.35
N LEU A 30 10.75 -10.24 -7.23
CA LEU A 30 10.39 -11.58 -6.74
C LEU A 30 10.93 -12.69 -7.66
N SER A 31 10.87 -12.49 -8.97
CA SER A 31 11.39 -13.46 -9.95
C SER A 31 12.91 -13.59 -9.89
N ARG A 32 13.66 -12.50 -9.61
CA ARG A 32 15.10 -12.53 -9.36
C ARG A 32 15.46 -13.34 -8.12
N ASP A 33 14.65 -13.19 -7.07
CA ASP A 33 14.80 -13.95 -5.83
C ASP A 33 14.27 -15.39 -5.95
N SER A 34 14.00 -15.85 -7.18
CA SER A 34 13.56 -17.20 -7.53
C SER A 34 12.16 -17.57 -7.01
N TYR A 35 11.35 -16.57 -6.67
CA TYR A 35 9.92 -16.76 -6.46
C TYR A 35 9.19 -16.86 -7.81
N ASN A 36 8.27 -17.81 -7.90
CA ASN A 36 7.29 -17.88 -8.96
C ASN A 36 6.10 -16.99 -8.59
N VAL A 37 5.79 -16.03 -9.46
CA VAL A 37 4.63 -15.15 -9.31
C VAL A 37 3.62 -15.49 -10.40
N SER A 38 2.36 -15.60 -10.02
CA SER A 38 1.25 -15.69 -10.98
C SER A 38 0.11 -14.79 -10.54
N ILE A 39 -0.56 -14.19 -11.52
CA ILE A 39 -1.71 -13.31 -11.26
C ILE A 39 -2.90 -13.88 -11.99
N THR A 40 -4.03 -13.95 -11.30
CA THR A 40 -5.29 -14.36 -11.88
C THR A 40 -6.28 -13.21 -11.75
N ALA A 41 -6.82 -12.73 -12.87
CA ALA A 41 -7.77 -11.64 -12.91
C ALA A 41 -8.58 -11.66 -14.21
N SER A 42 -9.83 -11.22 -14.16
CA SER A 42 -10.70 -11.01 -15.33
C SER A 42 -10.81 -12.23 -16.25
N GLY A 43 -10.85 -13.44 -15.70
CA GLY A 43 -10.94 -14.67 -16.48
C GLY A 43 -9.60 -15.17 -17.03
N CYS A 44 -8.48 -14.49 -16.74
CA CYS A 44 -7.16 -14.78 -17.31
C CYS A 44 -6.15 -15.17 -16.22
N ASN A 45 -5.18 -16.00 -16.61
CA ASN A 45 -4.00 -16.34 -15.82
C ASN A 45 -2.76 -15.73 -16.47
N TRP A 46 -2.04 -14.94 -15.69
CA TRP A 46 -0.83 -14.25 -16.06
C TRP A 46 0.31 -15.01 -15.39
N ARG A 47 1.25 -15.51 -16.20
CA ARG A 47 2.45 -16.20 -15.74
C ARG A 47 3.67 -15.38 -16.11
N PHE A 48 4.63 -15.36 -15.21
CA PHE A 48 5.85 -14.58 -15.37
C PHE A 48 7.05 -15.52 -15.40
N ASP A 49 7.85 -15.37 -16.45
CA ASP A 49 9.05 -16.18 -16.65
C ASP A 49 10.27 -15.27 -16.76
N MET A 50 11.21 -15.45 -15.84
CA MET A 50 12.51 -14.79 -15.85
C MET A 50 13.34 -15.31 -17.03
N HIS A 51 13.87 -14.41 -17.85
CA HIS A 51 14.84 -14.77 -18.88
C HIS A 51 16.19 -15.18 -18.26
N ALA A 52 16.98 -15.94 -19.02
CA ALA A 52 18.28 -16.45 -18.57
C ALA A 52 19.29 -15.33 -18.21
N ASP A 53 19.09 -14.13 -18.76
CA ASP A 53 19.90 -12.95 -18.49
C ASP A 53 19.64 -12.30 -17.12
N ALA A 54 18.62 -12.75 -16.38
CA ALA A 54 18.15 -12.16 -15.12
C ALA A 54 17.87 -10.63 -15.17
N ALA A 55 17.79 -10.06 -16.38
CA ALA A 55 17.56 -8.66 -16.62
C ALA A 55 16.08 -8.38 -16.94
N SER A 56 15.40 -9.35 -17.54
CA SER A 56 14.03 -9.18 -18.03
C SER A 56 13.08 -10.32 -17.61
N VAL A 57 11.79 -9.97 -17.52
CA VAL A 57 10.69 -10.90 -17.24
C VAL A 57 9.72 -10.87 -18.41
N SER A 58 9.36 -12.04 -18.93
CA SER A 58 8.25 -12.20 -19.87
C SER A 58 6.94 -12.44 -19.12
N CYS A 59 5.83 -12.00 -19.71
CA CYS A 59 4.48 -12.26 -19.19
C CYS A 59 3.67 -12.99 -20.26
N ALA A 60 3.17 -14.19 -19.93
CA ALA A 60 2.24 -14.94 -20.73
C ALA A 60 0.84 -14.85 -20.13
N VAL A 61 -0.12 -14.32 -20.90
CA VAL A 61 -1.52 -14.22 -20.51
C VAL A 61 -2.31 -15.31 -21.22
N THR A 62 -2.96 -16.18 -20.44
CA THR A 62 -3.75 -17.30 -20.97
C THR A 62 -5.17 -17.26 -20.40
N PRO A 63 -6.23 -17.50 -21.21
CA PRO A 63 -7.58 -17.65 -20.68
C PRO A 63 -7.64 -18.78 -19.65
N SER A 64 -8.33 -18.56 -18.54
CA SER A 64 -8.57 -19.60 -17.55
C SER A 64 -9.59 -20.59 -18.11
N GLN A 65 -9.27 -21.89 -18.12
CA GLN A 65 -10.21 -22.93 -18.56
C GLN A 65 -11.34 -23.20 -17.54
N LYS A 66 -11.31 -22.55 -16.37
CA LYS A 66 -12.29 -22.71 -15.28
C LYS A 66 -13.60 -21.94 -15.48
N THR A 67 -13.95 -21.57 -16.71
CA THR A 67 -15.17 -20.79 -17.05
C THR A 67 -16.42 -21.64 -17.26
N LYS A 68 -16.45 -22.90 -16.80
CA LYS A 68 -17.65 -23.73 -16.89
C LYS A 68 -18.48 -23.57 -15.62
N SER A 69 -19.64 -22.92 -15.80
CA SER A 69 -20.71 -22.65 -14.81
C SER A 69 -20.23 -22.13 -13.45
N ILE A 70 -20.14 -20.80 -13.32
CA ILE A 70 -19.91 -20.14 -12.04
C ILE A 70 -21.22 -20.22 -11.26
N GLU A 71 -21.34 -21.19 -10.35
CA GLU A 71 -22.20 -20.98 -9.19
C GLU A 71 -21.53 -19.89 -8.37
N TRP A 72 -22.13 -18.70 -8.36
CA TRP A 72 -21.61 -17.58 -7.59
C TRP A 72 -21.80 -17.90 -6.12
N THR A 73 -20.74 -18.36 -5.47
CA THR A 73 -20.68 -18.42 -4.01
C THR A 73 -20.63 -17.01 -3.42
N ASP A 74 -21.17 -16.87 -2.22
CA ASP A 74 -21.13 -15.62 -1.46
C ASP A 74 -19.67 -15.12 -1.36
N PRO A 75 -19.36 -13.90 -1.84
CA PRO A 75 -18.02 -13.31 -1.74
C PRO A 75 -17.44 -13.33 -0.33
N ALA A 76 -18.27 -13.19 0.71
CA ALA A 76 -17.81 -13.21 2.09
C ALA A 76 -17.30 -14.62 2.51
N LEU A 77 -17.98 -15.68 2.04
CA LEU A 77 -17.57 -17.06 2.30
C LEU A 77 -16.30 -17.44 1.53
N ASP A 78 -16.17 -16.95 0.28
CA ASP A 78 -14.95 -17.16 -0.51
C ASP A 78 -13.73 -16.53 0.16
N MET A 79 -13.86 -15.28 0.59
CA MET A 79 -12.82 -14.56 1.34
C MET A 79 -12.44 -15.27 2.64
N ALA A 80 -13.43 -15.69 3.43
CA ALA A 80 -13.20 -16.41 4.70
C ALA A 80 -12.48 -17.75 4.50
N SER A 81 -12.65 -18.39 3.33
CA SER A 81 -12.02 -19.66 2.98
C SER A 81 -10.74 -19.51 2.14
N LEU A 82 -10.25 -18.28 1.94
CA LEU A 82 -9.10 -17.94 1.09
C LEU A 82 -9.25 -18.49 -0.34
N ARG A 83 -10.48 -18.56 -0.82
CA ARG A 83 -10.81 -18.94 -2.20
C ARG A 83 -10.99 -17.68 -3.03
N TYR A 84 -10.46 -17.71 -4.24
CA TYR A 84 -10.62 -16.62 -5.20
C TYR A 84 -11.27 -17.13 -6.48
N HIS A 85 -12.11 -16.29 -7.09
CA HIS A 85 -12.75 -16.57 -8.36
C HIS A 85 -12.10 -15.77 -9.48
N VAL A 86 -11.53 -16.47 -10.46
CA VAL A 86 -10.80 -15.86 -11.59
C VAL A 86 -11.60 -14.79 -12.36
N GLY A 87 -12.92 -14.93 -12.43
CA GLY A 87 -13.79 -13.98 -13.15
C GLY A 87 -14.17 -12.73 -12.36
N ARG A 88 -14.04 -12.76 -11.03
CA ARG A 88 -14.51 -11.71 -10.11
C ARG A 88 -13.36 -11.04 -9.36
N ASP A 89 -12.42 -11.85 -8.89
CA ASP A 89 -11.39 -11.46 -7.94
C ASP A 89 -10.03 -11.31 -8.64
N VAL A 90 -9.17 -10.47 -8.07
CA VAL A 90 -7.75 -10.41 -8.42
C VAL A 90 -6.99 -11.21 -7.38
N ALA A 91 -6.29 -12.25 -7.83
CA ALA A 91 -5.45 -13.07 -6.96
C ALA A 91 -3.99 -12.99 -7.43
N VAL A 92 -3.10 -12.68 -6.49
CA VAL A 92 -1.65 -12.73 -6.68
C VAL A 92 -1.12 -13.89 -5.86
N VAL A 93 -0.50 -14.86 -6.52
CA VAL A 93 0.09 -16.03 -5.88
C VAL A 93 1.60 -15.92 -6.00
N ILE A 94 2.28 -15.92 -4.86
CA ILE A 94 3.75 -15.93 -4.76
C ILE A 94 4.13 -17.28 -4.14
N GLY A 95 4.95 -18.07 -4.84
CA GLY A 95 5.37 -19.38 -4.35
C GLY A 95 6.77 -19.74 -4.80
N ALA A 96 7.34 -20.81 -4.25
CA ALA A 96 8.63 -21.32 -4.71
C ALA A 96 8.52 -21.85 -6.15
N ARG A 97 9.50 -21.53 -7.01
CA ARG A 97 9.58 -22.13 -8.35
C ARG A 97 9.81 -23.63 -8.19
N ARG A 98 8.84 -24.46 -8.59
CA ARG A 98 8.92 -25.93 -8.60
C ARG A 98 10.01 -26.40 -9.58
N ALA A 99 11.29 -26.23 -9.24
CA ALA A 99 12.41 -26.79 -10.01
C ALA A 99 13.77 -26.75 -9.30
N ARG A 100 13.96 -26.04 -8.18
CA ARG A 100 15.20 -26.13 -7.40
C ARG A 100 14.86 -26.58 -5.98
N SER A 101 14.98 -27.87 -5.75
CA SER A 101 14.96 -28.51 -4.43
C SER A 101 15.90 -27.76 -3.49
N GLY A 102 15.34 -26.94 -2.58
CA GLY A 102 16.13 -26.27 -1.55
C GLY A 102 15.61 -24.91 -1.10
N GLN A 103 14.78 -24.21 -1.89
CA GLN A 103 14.20 -22.95 -1.43
C GLN A 103 12.93 -23.23 -0.59
N PRO A 104 12.93 -22.91 0.71
CA PRO A 104 11.75 -23.09 1.54
C PRO A 104 10.63 -22.16 1.02
N PRO A 105 9.36 -22.55 1.19
CA PRO A 105 8.25 -21.61 0.99
C PRO A 105 8.50 -20.35 1.82
N ILE A 106 7.96 -19.21 1.38
CA ILE A 106 7.98 -17.99 2.19
C ILE A 106 7.30 -18.34 3.50
N ALA A 107 8.07 -18.29 4.60
CA ALA A 107 7.55 -18.58 5.91
C ALA A 107 6.47 -17.54 6.25
N LEU A 108 5.38 -17.98 6.88
CA LEU A 108 4.22 -17.14 7.11
C LEU A 108 4.59 -15.88 7.92
N ASP A 109 5.46 -16.04 8.91
CA ASP A 109 6.02 -14.95 9.71
C ASP A 109 6.83 -13.95 8.88
N ALA A 110 7.65 -14.41 7.93
CA ALA A 110 8.37 -13.53 7.02
C ALA A 110 7.43 -12.72 6.13
N PHE A 111 6.40 -13.36 5.58
CA PHE A 111 5.38 -12.69 4.77
C PHE A 111 4.58 -11.67 5.59
N VAL A 112 4.14 -12.09 6.79
CA VAL A 112 3.42 -11.23 7.74
C VAL A 112 4.30 -10.04 8.13
N ASN A 113 5.59 -10.24 8.42
CA ASN A 113 6.54 -9.17 8.70
C ASN A 113 6.68 -8.18 7.53
N TRP A 114 6.70 -8.65 6.27
CA TRP A 114 6.71 -7.74 5.12
C TRP A 114 5.48 -6.86 5.09
N LEU A 115 4.30 -7.46 5.27
CA LEU A 115 3.03 -6.72 5.34
C LEU A 115 3.03 -5.73 6.51
N HIS A 116 3.55 -6.14 7.67
CA HIS A 116 3.62 -5.29 8.85
C HIS A 116 4.45 -4.03 8.63
N LEU A 117 5.57 -4.15 7.92
CA LEU A 117 6.49 -3.04 7.69
C LEU A 117 6.05 -2.11 6.55
N THR A 118 5.15 -2.58 5.68
CA THR A 118 4.83 -1.86 4.43
C THR A 118 3.41 -1.30 4.40
N THR A 119 2.47 -1.91 5.13
CA THR A 119 1.04 -1.58 5.03
C THR A 119 0.41 -1.44 6.42
N MET A 120 -0.57 -0.55 6.53
CA MET A 120 -1.37 -0.37 7.75
C MET A 120 -2.87 -0.62 7.53
N ASP A 121 -3.30 -0.91 6.30
CA ASP A 121 -4.71 -1.04 5.94
C ASP A 121 -5.25 -2.48 6.07
N ILE A 122 -4.38 -3.46 6.39
CA ILE A 122 -4.77 -4.85 6.52
C ILE A 122 -5.28 -5.13 7.94
N ARG A 123 -6.62 -5.22 8.07
CA ARG A 123 -7.31 -5.60 9.31
C ARG A 123 -6.82 -6.94 9.85
N GLY A 124 -6.50 -6.97 11.15
CA GLY A 124 -5.99 -8.17 11.83
C GLY A 124 -4.48 -8.37 11.74
N LEU A 125 -3.75 -7.55 10.97
CA LEU A 125 -2.29 -7.50 10.97
C LEU A 125 -1.79 -6.19 11.55
N THR A 126 -2.04 -5.06 10.87
CA THR A 126 -1.48 -3.74 11.21
C THR A 126 -2.49 -2.64 11.36
N TYR A 127 -3.78 -2.96 11.43
CA TYR A 127 -4.80 -1.93 11.47
C TYR A 127 -4.74 -1.15 12.80
N PRO A 128 -4.57 0.19 12.74
CA PRO A 128 -4.36 0.98 13.95
C PRO A 128 -5.55 0.90 14.92
N SER A 129 -5.26 0.90 16.22
CA SER A 129 -6.29 0.85 17.26
C SER A 129 -7.06 2.16 17.41
N VAL A 130 -6.43 3.30 17.09
CA VAL A 130 -7.02 4.64 17.20
C VAL A 130 -6.70 5.46 15.95
N ILE A 131 -7.74 5.76 15.18
CA ILE A 131 -7.67 6.54 13.94
C ILE A 131 -8.70 7.67 14.00
N ILE A 132 -8.28 8.88 13.63
CA ILE A 132 -9.16 10.02 13.42
C ILE A 132 -9.14 10.37 11.93
N SER A 133 -10.20 9.98 11.23
CA SER A 133 -10.33 10.25 9.80
C SER A 133 -10.79 11.68 9.52
N THR A 134 -10.07 12.36 8.63
CA THR A 134 -10.38 13.70 8.14
C THR A 134 -10.54 13.68 6.61
N PRO A 135 -11.14 14.70 5.98
CA PRO A 135 -11.21 14.80 4.52
C PRO A 135 -9.84 14.80 3.82
N HIS A 136 -8.76 15.08 4.55
CA HIS A 136 -7.41 15.22 4.01
C HIS A 136 -6.55 13.96 4.23
N GLY A 137 -7.05 13.02 5.04
CA GLY A 137 -6.32 11.83 5.45
C GLY A 137 -6.65 11.42 6.88
N ASP A 138 -6.01 10.37 7.35
CA ASP A 138 -6.18 9.86 8.69
C ASP A 138 -5.04 10.29 9.60
N PHE A 139 -5.41 10.66 10.82
CA PHE A 139 -4.49 10.87 11.92
C PHE A 139 -4.43 9.62 12.79
N ILE A 140 -3.25 9.01 12.91
CA ILE A 140 -3.06 7.73 13.56
C ILE A 140 -2.39 7.96 14.91
N LEU A 141 -3.12 7.65 15.99
CA LEU A 141 -2.68 7.84 17.37
C LEU A 141 -2.18 6.55 18.02
N ASP A 142 -2.10 5.47 17.25
CA ASP A 142 -1.61 4.17 17.71
C ASP A 142 -0.12 4.27 18.10
N PRO A 143 0.24 4.01 19.38
CA PRO A 143 1.62 4.06 19.83
C PRO A 143 2.56 3.09 19.08
N GLN A 144 2.04 1.98 18.55
CA GLN A 144 2.83 0.99 17.82
C GLN A 144 3.17 1.42 16.40
N LEU A 145 2.43 2.39 15.85
CA LEU A 145 2.58 2.86 14.47
C LEU A 145 3.12 4.29 14.39
N ARG A 146 3.77 4.80 15.44
CA ARG A 146 4.32 6.17 15.47
C ARG A 146 5.48 6.34 14.50
N GLY A 147 5.47 7.45 13.76
CA GLY A 147 6.60 7.88 12.94
C GLY A 147 6.37 7.75 11.43
N PRO A 148 5.91 6.59 10.92
CA PRO A 148 5.65 6.42 9.50
C PRO A 148 4.60 7.38 8.94
N LEU A 149 4.86 7.80 7.70
CA LEU A 149 3.87 8.45 6.85
C LEU A 149 3.32 7.41 5.88
N TYR A 150 2.03 7.43 5.64
CA TYR A 150 1.35 6.53 4.73
C TYR A 150 0.63 7.32 3.64
N HIS A 151 0.48 6.70 2.48
CA HIS A 151 -0.38 7.21 1.41
C HIS A 151 -1.27 6.06 0.94
N ASN A 152 -2.58 6.20 1.15
CA ASN A 152 -3.57 5.15 0.90
C ASN A 152 -3.16 3.79 1.50
N GLY A 153 -2.76 3.80 2.77
CA GLY A 153 -2.43 2.57 3.50
C GLY A 153 -1.00 2.04 3.29
N ILE A 154 -0.25 2.59 2.34
CA ILE A 154 1.12 2.16 2.01
C ILE A 154 2.13 3.11 2.63
N THR A 155 3.15 2.56 3.29
CA THR A 155 4.21 3.34 3.93
C THR A 155 5.04 4.09 2.90
N LEU A 156 5.24 5.39 3.14
CA LEU A 156 6.16 6.23 2.40
C LEU A 156 7.56 6.06 2.99
N THR A 157 8.52 5.72 2.15
CA THR A 157 9.94 5.79 2.52
C THR A 157 10.32 7.26 2.64
N SER A 158 10.57 7.74 3.87
CA SER A 158 11.00 9.13 4.07
C SER A 158 12.45 9.30 3.60
N SER A 159 12.69 10.29 2.74
CA SER A 159 14.01 10.92 2.67
C SER A 159 14.02 11.91 3.82
N THR A 160 14.77 11.59 4.88
CA THR A 160 14.97 12.38 6.09
C THR A 160 15.01 13.89 5.82
N VAL A 161 13.90 14.58 6.06
CA VAL A 161 13.81 16.03 6.16
C VAL A 161 12.84 16.30 7.30
N GLY A 162 13.30 17.04 8.32
CA GLY A 162 12.56 17.18 9.58
C GLY A 162 12.83 16.01 10.54
N GLY A 163 12.77 16.28 11.84
CA GLY A 163 13.08 15.30 12.90
C GLY A 163 12.18 14.06 12.93
N ALA A 164 12.19 13.33 14.05
CA ALA A 164 11.29 12.19 14.21
C ALA A 164 9.83 12.67 14.30
N PHE A 165 8.94 12.02 13.54
CA PHE A 165 7.50 12.14 13.72
C PHE A 165 7.07 11.41 14.98
N LEU A 166 6.23 12.06 15.78
CA LEU A 166 5.65 11.50 17.00
C LEU A 166 4.36 10.75 16.74
N PHE A 167 3.69 11.07 15.64
CA PHE A 167 2.47 10.43 15.21
C PHE A 167 2.62 9.88 13.80
N ALA A 168 1.60 9.14 13.35
CA ALA A 168 1.52 8.70 11.97
C ALA A 168 0.35 9.35 11.25
N TYR A 169 0.49 9.46 9.92
CA TYR A 169 -0.49 10.10 9.06
C TYR A 169 -0.70 9.27 7.82
N ASN A 170 -1.94 9.06 7.42
CA ASN A 170 -2.28 8.45 6.15
C ASN A 170 -2.93 9.47 5.23
N PHE A 171 -2.24 9.86 4.18
CA PHE A 171 -2.73 10.90 3.30
C PHE A 171 -3.72 10.33 2.28
N ALA A 172 -4.88 10.99 2.14
CA ALA A 172 -5.88 10.65 1.13
C ALA A 172 -5.48 11.14 -0.27
N SER A 173 -4.69 12.22 -0.35
CA SER A 173 -4.14 12.72 -1.60
C SER A 173 -2.74 13.29 -1.42
N LEU A 174 -1.77 12.69 -2.10
CA LEU A 174 -0.44 13.25 -2.28
C LEU A 174 -0.04 13.22 -3.75
N THR A 175 0.65 14.27 -4.18
CA THR A 175 1.50 14.27 -5.36
C THR A 175 2.71 13.38 -5.09
N THR A 176 2.55 12.07 -5.25
CA THR A 176 3.65 11.12 -5.11
C THR A 176 4.47 11.03 -6.41
N CYS A 177 5.76 10.67 -6.33
CA CYS A 177 6.57 10.34 -7.51
C CYS A 177 5.97 9.16 -8.31
N HIS A 178 6.43 8.90 -9.54
CA HIS A 178 5.97 7.74 -10.33
C HIS A 178 6.03 6.41 -9.56
N GLU A 179 7.02 6.26 -8.68
CA GLU A 179 7.23 5.07 -7.86
C GLU A 179 6.40 5.05 -6.57
N ARG A 180 5.60 6.10 -6.31
CA ARG A 180 4.59 6.33 -5.25
C ARG A 180 4.91 5.95 -3.78
N HIS A 181 6.08 5.43 -3.48
CA HIS A 181 6.61 5.19 -2.13
C HIS A 181 7.48 6.37 -1.63
N ARG A 182 7.79 7.33 -2.52
CA ARG A 182 8.59 8.52 -2.22
C ARG A 182 7.77 9.79 -2.33
N LEU A 183 7.92 10.63 -1.31
CA LEU A 183 7.30 11.94 -1.26
C LEU A 183 7.98 12.87 -2.28
N LYS A 184 7.19 13.48 -3.18
CA LYS A 184 7.71 14.38 -4.22
C LYS A 184 8.03 15.77 -3.68
N SER A 185 7.25 16.22 -2.69
CA SER A 185 7.32 17.57 -2.13
C SER A 185 7.02 17.50 -0.63
N TRP A 186 8.02 17.87 0.18
CA TRP A 186 7.86 18.01 1.62
C TRP A 186 6.80 19.06 1.98
N ARG A 187 6.71 20.14 1.21
CA ARG A 187 5.69 21.18 1.43
C ARG A 187 4.27 20.67 1.20
N ASP A 188 4.10 19.73 0.27
CA ASP A 188 2.77 19.12 0.03
C ASP A 188 2.37 18.25 1.22
N ALA A 189 3.30 17.45 1.76
CA ALA A 189 3.05 16.70 2.99
C ALA A 189 2.77 17.61 4.18
N ALA A 190 3.56 18.67 4.38
CA ALA A 190 3.39 19.59 5.50
C ALA A 190 2.00 20.26 5.47
N ARG A 191 1.57 20.70 4.28
CA ARG A 191 0.19 21.22 4.10
C ARG A 191 -0.88 20.20 4.43
N GLN A 192 -0.68 18.93 4.09
CA GLN A 192 -1.67 17.90 4.43
C GLN A 192 -1.67 17.61 5.93
N VAL A 193 -0.51 17.52 6.57
CA VAL A 193 -0.39 17.35 8.04
C VAL A 193 -1.09 18.52 8.75
N GLN A 194 -0.82 19.76 8.34
CA GLN A 194 -1.47 20.94 8.88
C GLN A 194 -3.00 20.84 8.76
N ARG A 195 -3.53 20.53 7.57
CA ARG A 195 -4.98 20.37 7.35
C ARG A 195 -5.60 19.25 8.18
N ILE A 196 -4.88 18.14 8.37
CA ILE A 196 -5.32 17.05 9.25
C ILE A 196 -5.42 17.56 10.70
N TRP A 197 -4.42 18.30 11.17
CA TRP A 197 -4.42 18.90 12.52
C TRP A 197 -5.49 19.99 12.70
N GLU A 198 -5.85 20.73 11.65
CA GLU A 198 -6.94 21.72 11.67
C GLU A 198 -8.31 21.05 11.76
N GLU A 199 -8.51 19.92 11.07
CA GLU A 199 -9.79 19.19 11.02
C GLU A 199 -9.98 18.19 12.17
N ALA A 200 -8.90 17.63 12.72
CA ALA A 200 -8.98 16.61 13.78
C ALA A 200 -9.73 17.09 15.05
N PRO A 201 -9.57 18.35 15.54
CA PRO A 201 -10.37 18.88 16.65
C PRO A 201 -11.88 18.91 16.37
N CYS A 202 -12.29 19.09 15.11
CA CYS A 202 -13.70 19.04 14.72
C CYS A 202 -14.29 17.63 14.83
N LYS A 203 -13.44 16.59 14.82
CA LYS A 203 -13.84 15.18 14.98
C LYS A 203 -13.77 14.71 16.43
N GLN A 204 -12.71 15.06 17.14
CA GLN A 204 -12.45 14.54 18.49
C GLN A 204 -11.67 15.53 19.37
N LYS A 205 -12.30 16.68 19.64
CA LYS A 205 -11.71 17.81 20.37
C LYS A 205 -11.00 17.44 21.67
N ASP A 206 -11.64 16.63 22.52
CA ASP A 206 -11.15 16.30 23.86
C ASP A 206 -9.87 15.44 23.83
N THR A 207 -9.65 14.70 22.74
CA THR A 207 -8.44 13.92 22.51
C THR A 207 -7.34 14.76 21.85
N ILE A 208 -7.69 15.57 20.86
CA ILE A 208 -6.72 16.29 20.04
C ILE A 208 -6.14 17.53 20.73
N LEU A 209 -6.94 18.30 21.46
CA LEU A 209 -6.44 19.54 22.08
C LEU A 209 -5.31 19.29 23.08
N PRO A 210 -5.39 18.30 24.00
CA PRO A 210 -4.26 17.99 24.88
C PRO A 210 -3.01 17.58 24.10
N LEU A 211 -3.17 16.79 23.03
CA LEU A 211 -2.05 16.34 22.19
C LEU A 211 -1.38 17.51 21.46
N LEU A 212 -2.16 18.46 20.93
CA LEU A 212 -1.64 19.65 20.28
C LEU A 212 -0.86 20.52 21.27
N VAL A 213 -1.40 20.72 22.48
CA VAL A 213 -0.73 21.48 23.54
C VAL A 213 0.58 20.80 23.95
N ASP A 214 0.58 19.48 24.13
CA ASP A 214 1.78 18.72 24.47
C ASP A 214 2.81 18.74 23.34
N LEU A 215 2.37 18.62 22.09
CA LEU A 215 3.22 18.73 20.91
C LEU A 215 3.96 20.08 20.87
N LEU A 216 3.22 21.18 20.97
CA LEU A 216 3.79 22.53 20.88
C LEU A 216 4.65 22.89 22.10
N ARG A 217 4.36 22.37 23.29
CA ARG A 217 5.10 22.70 24.52
C ARG A 217 6.32 21.82 24.75
N LYS A 218 6.17 20.50 24.57
CA LYS A 218 7.19 19.50 24.95
C LYS A 218 7.99 19.01 23.75
N HIS A 219 7.45 19.15 22.55
CA HIS A 219 7.98 18.54 21.34
C HIS A 219 8.07 19.51 20.16
N ALA A 220 8.34 20.78 20.42
CA ALA A 220 8.42 21.84 19.41
C ALA A 220 9.45 21.60 18.28
N ARG A 221 10.37 20.64 18.45
CA ARG A 221 11.38 20.23 17.46
C ARG A 221 11.05 18.92 16.74
N SER A 222 9.87 18.34 16.95
CA SER A 222 9.44 17.18 16.19
C SER A 222 9.04 17.59 14.77
N ALA A 223 9.07 16.65 13.83
CA ALA A 223 8.61 16.91 12.46
C ALA A 223 7.15 17.35 12.43
N ASP A 224 6.29 16.84 13.33
CA ASP A 224 4.90 17.26 13.44
C ASP A 224 4.78 18.74 13.80
N ALA A 225 5.55 19.20 14.80
CA ALA A 225 5.52 20.59 15.24
C ALA A 225 6.05 21.54 14.16
N GLU A 226 7.13 21.14 13.48
CA GLU A 226 7.67 21.88 12.32
C GLU A 226 6.67 21.99 11.17
N MET A 227 5.81 20.98 10.98
CA MET A 227 4.82 20.95 9.91
C MET A 227 3.54 21.74 10.19
N ILE A 228 3.23 22.02 11.45
CA ILE A 228 2.07 22.83 11.85
C ILE A 228 2.46 24.32 11.97
N GLY A 229 3.75 24.62 12.13
CA GLY A 229 4.26 25.98 12.22
C GLY A 229 4.13 26.80 10.92
N PRO A 230 4.20 28.14 10.99
CA PRO A 230 4.15 28.99 9.81
C PRO A 230 5.39 28.77 8.93
N PHE A 231 5.16 28.46 7.65
CA PHE A 231 6.17 28.35 6.59
C PHE A 231 6.40 29.67 5.86
#